data_AF-A0A2D8EWL2-F1
#
_entry.id   AF-A0A2D8EWL2-F1
#
_cell.length_a   1.000
_cell.length_b   1.000
_cell.length_c   1.000
_cell.angle_alpha   90.00
_cell.angle_beta   90.00
_cell.angle_gamma   90.00
#
_symmetry.space_group_name_H-M   'P 1'
#
loop_
_entity.id
_entity.type
_entity.pdbx_description
1 polymer ?
#
loop_
_entity_poly.entity_id
_entity_poly.type
_entity_poly.pdbx_seq_one_letter_code
_entity_poly.pdbx_strand_id
1 'polypeptide(L)' 'MNVEHAKQVVDGLSMATVIGALVDLLPAIAAIFTIVWTGIRIYETKTVQKWLGKDKKRIIVEDE' A
#
# COMPACT_ATOMS: atom_id res chain seq x y z
N MET A 1 -44.91 6.32 -17.43
CA MET A 1 -43.49 5.94 -17.41
C MET A 1 -43.41 4.46 -17.17
N ASN A 2 -42.79 3.72 -18.08
CA ASN A 2 -42.76 2.27 -18.08
C ASN A 2 -41.88 1.79 -16.91
N VAL A 3 -42.40 0.91 -16.05
CA VAL A 3 -41.71 0.38 -14.85
C VAL A 3 -40.34 -0.23 -15.17
N GLU A 4 -40.14 -0.69 -16.40
CA GLU A 4 -38.89 -1.23 -16.93
C GLU A 4 -37.74 -0.21 -16.94
N HIS A 5 -38.01 1.05 -17.27
CA HIS A 5 -36.98 2.11 -17.21
C HIS A 5 -36.60 2.48 -15.79
N ALA A 6 -37.57 2.52 -14.86
CA ALA A 6 -37.28 2.75 -13.46
C ALA A 6 -36.37 1.64 -12.89
N LYS A 7 -36.61 0.38 -13.30
CA LYS A 7 -35.81 -0.78 -12.88
C LYS A 7 -34.38 -0.70 -13.40
N GLN A 8 -34.18 -0.31 -14.67
CA GLN A 8 -32.83 -0.12 -15.24
C GLN A 8 -32.06 1.01 -14.57
N VAL A 9 -32.72 2.14 -14.26
CA VAL A 9 -32.06 3.28 -13.60
C VAL A 9 -31.63 2.90 -12.18
N VAL A 10 -32.47 2.16 -11.45
CA VAL A 10 -32.15 1.71 -10.08
C VAL A 10 -31.03 0.66 -10.07
N ASP A 11 -31.00 -0.25 -11.04
CA ASP A 11 -29.96 -1.28 -11.15
C ASP A 11 -28.60 -0.66 -11.54
N GLY A 12 -28.60 0.28 -12.49
CA GLY A 12 -27.42 1.04 -12.86
C GLY A 12 -26.85 1.88 -11.71
N LEU A 13 -27.73 2.50 -10.91
CA LEU A 13 -27.32 3.27 -9.74
C LEU A 13 -26.69 2.37 -8.66
N SER A 14 -27.31 1.21 -8.38
CA SER A 14 -26.81 0.26 -7.39
C SER A 14 -25.45 -0.31 -7.80
N MET A 15 -25.28 -0.66 -9.08
CA MET A 15 -23.99 -1.14 -9.60
C MET A 15 -22.91 -0.04 -9.55
N ALA A 16 -23.27 1.21 -9.86
CA ALA A 16 -22.34 2.34 -9.74
C ALA A 16 -21.90 2.58 -8.28
N THR A 17 -22.80 2.43 -7.30
CA THR A 17 -22.45 2.52 -5.88
C THR A 17 -21.49 1.42 -5.46
N VAL A 18 -21.71 0.18 -5.90
CA VAL A 18 -20.79 -0.94 -5.61
C VAL A 18 -19.42 -0.71 -6.23
N ILE A 19 -19.36 -0.25 -7.49
CA ILE A 19 -18.09 0.06 -8.16
C ILE A 19 -17.38 1.22 -7.45
N GLY A 20 -18.11 2.28 -7.08
CA GLY A 20 -17.56 3.41 -6.32
C GLY A 20 -16.93 2.96 -5.00
N ALA A 21 -17.65 2.13 -4.23
CA ALA A 21 -17.15 1.60 -2.96
C ALA A 21 -15.90 0.71 -3.13
N LEU A 22 -15.80 -0.07 -4.22
CA LEU A 22 -14.62 -0.86 -4.53
C LEU A 22 -13.44 0.02 -4.95
N VAL A 23 -13.68 1.05 -5.76
CA VAL A 23 -12.65 2.02 -6.19
C VAL A 23 -12.12 2.82 -5.00
N ASP A 24 -12.95 3.16 -4.01
CA ASP A 24 -12.51 3.84 -2.79
C ASP A 24 -11.59 2.96 -1.91
N LEU A 25 -11.64 1.64 -2.06
CA LEU A 25 -10.75 0.72 -1.34
C LEU A 25 -9.36 0.60 -1.99
N LEU A 26 -9.25 0.82 -3.30
CA LEU A 26 -7.97 0.78 -4.03
C LEU A 26 -6.91 1.74 -3.43
N PRO A 27 -7.23 3.02 -3.12
CA PRO A 27 -6.30 3.96 -2.48
C PRO A 27 -5.75 3.47 -1.14
N ALA A 28 -6.58 2.81 -0.33
CA ALA A 28 -6.15 2.31 0.98
C ALA A 28 -5.10 1.20 0.84
N ILE A 29 -5.31 0.27 -0.08
CA ILE A 29 -4.35 -0.80 -0.38
C ILE A 29 -3.06 -0.20 -0.97
N ALA A 30 -3.19 0.75 -1.89
CA ALA A 30 -2.04 1.46 -2.47
C ALA A 30 -1.23 2.21 -1.40
N ALA A 31 -1.89 2.88 -0.45
CA ALA A 31 -1.24 3.59 0.64
C ALA A 31 -0.45 2.64 1.55
N ILE A 32 -1.02 1.49 1.91
CA ILE A 32 -0.32 0.47 2.70
C ILE A 32 0.90 -0.04 1.92
N PHE A 33 0.75 -0.31 0.62
CA PHE A 33 1.86 -0.73 -0.24
C PHE A 33 2.98 0.32 -0.26
N THR A 34 2.63 1.61 -0.39
CA THR A 34 3.59 2.72 -0.35
C THR A 34 4.31 2.80 1.00
N ILE A 35 3.60 2.61 2.12
CA ILE A 35 4.19 2.61 3.46
C ILE A 35 5.19 1.46 3.61
N VAL A 36 4.80 0.25 3.21
CA VAL A 36 5.68 -0.93 3.28
C VAL A 36 6.91 -0.74 2.41
N TRP A 37 6.74 -0.29 1.16
CA TRP A 37 7.84 -0.01 0.23
C TRP A 37 8.79 1.06 0.77
N THR A 38 8.23 2.14 1.32
CA THR A 38 9.01 3.23 1.94
C THR A 38 9.78 2.71 3.15
N GLY A 39 9.16 1.87 3.98
CA GLY A 39 9.82 1.21 5.11
C GLY A 39 10.99 0.32 4.66
N ILE A 40 10.80 -0.51 3.63
CA ILE A 40 11.86 -1.35 3.06
C ILE A 40 13.01 -0.48 2.49
N ARG A 41 12.68 0.59 1.75
CA ARG A 41 13.66 1.54 1.23
C ARG A 41 14.43 2.23 2.34
N ILE A 42 13.76 2.66 3.41
CA ILE A 42 14.41 3.25 4.59
C ILE A 42 15.36 2.22 5.24
N TYR A 43 14.96 0.95 5.36
CA TYR A 43 15.83 -0.12 5.86
C TYR A 43 17.11 -0.34 5.04
N GLU A 44 17.06 -0.08 3.73
CA GLU A 44 18.22 -0.18 2.85
C GLU A 44 19.13 1.05 2.91
N THR A 45 18.62 2.21 3.34
CA THR A 45 19.45 3.42 3.39
C THR A 45 20.62 3.27 4.38
N LYS A 46 21.81 3.73 3.96
CA LYS A 46 23.07 3.56 4.70
C LYS A 46 23.02 4.08 6.14
N THR A 47 22.26 5.15 6.39
CA THR A 47 22.09 5.71 7.74
C THR A 47 21.35 4.74 8.66
N VAL A 48 20.27 4.14 8.18
CA VAL A 48 19.47 3.18 8.95
C VAL A 48 20.18 1.82 9.04
N GLN A 49 20.87 1.38 7.98
CA GLN A 49 21.73 0.18 8.04
C GLN A 49 22.87 0.33 9.06
N LYS A 50 23.50 1.51 9.14
CA LYS A 50 24.54 1.83 10.11
C LYS A 50 24.00 1.90 11.53
N TRP A 51 22.79 2.46 11.72
CA TRP A 51 22.08 2.44 13.01
C TRP A 51 21.64 1.04 13.44
N LEU A 52 21.26 0.17 12.50
CA LEU A 52 20.90 -1.22 12.75
C LEU A 52 22.12 -2.11 13.07
N GLY A 53 23.33 -1.55 13.14
CA GLY A 53 24.50 -2.20 13.74
C GLY A 53 25.13 -3.33 12.91
N LYS A 54 24.77 -3.46 11.62
CA LYS A 54 25.38 -4.46 10.71
C LYS A 54 26.87 -4.22 10.43
N ASP A 55 27.40 -3.04 10.78
CA ASP A 55 28.81 -2.69 10.59
C ASP A 55 29.75 -3.21 11.72
N LYS A 56 29.22 -3.69 12.85
CA LYS A 56 30.07 -3.99 14.04
C LYS A 56 30.87 -5.30 13.95
N LYS A 57 30.68 -6.12 12.90
CA LYS A 57 31.35 -7.44 12.81
C LYS A 57 32.74 -7.40 12.16
N ARG A 58 33.17 -6.29 11.55
CA ARG A 58 34.48 -6.23 10.87
C ARG A 58 35.63 -5.61 11.65
N ILE A 59 35.37 -4.99 12.81
CA ILE A 59 36.43 -4.30 13.57
C ILE A 59 37.17 -5.23 14.55
N ILE A 60 36.63 -6.42 14.85
CA ILE A 60 37.22 -7.36 15.83
C ILE A 60 38.00 -8.53 15.20
N VAL A 61 38.26 -8.51 13.89
CA VAL A 61 38.95 -9.62 13.18
C VAL A 61 40.33 -9.20 12.66
N GLU A 62 40.72 -7.93 12.77
CA GLU A 62 42.05 -7.46 12.31
C GLU A 62 43.10 -7.38 13.44
N ASP A 63 42.78 -7.86 14.65
CA ASP A 63 43.68 -7.86 15.82
C ASP A 63 43.96 -9.29 16.36
N GLU A 64 43.99 -10.32 15.51
CA GLU A 64 44.51 -11.67 15.86
C GLU A 64 45.61 -12.13 14.89
#